data_AF-A0A392MIA1-F1
#
_entry.id   AF-A0A392MIA1-F1
#
_cell.length_a   1.000
_cell.length_b   1.000
_cell.length_c   1.000
_cell.angle_alpha   90.00
_cell.angle_beta   90.00
_cell.angle_gamma   90.00
#
_symmetry.space_group_name_H-M   'P 1'
#
loop_
_entity.id
_entity.type
_entity.pdbx_description
1 polymer ?
#
loop_
_entity_poly.entity_id
_entity_poly.type
_entity_poly.pdbx_seq_one_letter_code
_entity_poly.pdbx_strand_id
1 'polypeptide(L)'
;MHSEAEDHFFTGIVISQKLLHAIEESLSAVVIISKNYATSAWCLDELVKILECKRLSAQQVFPIFYGVDPSDVRNQRGSFAEAFRKHEEKFTESKEKVQRWRDALREVANLSGWDSKD
;
A
#
# COMPACT_ATOMS: atom_id res chain seq x y z
N MET A 1 -4.51 -8.79 -37.80
CA MET A 1 -3.12 -8.33 -37.71
C MET A 1 -2.95 -7.80 -36.30
N HIS A 2 -2.08 -8.45 -35.52
CA HIS A 2 -1.89 -8.22 -34.10
C HIS A 2 -1.46 -6.76 -33.87
N SER A 3 -2.09 -6.11 -32.89
CA SER A 3 -1.50 -4.95 -32.24
C SER A 3 -1.36 -5.34 -30.78
N GLU A 4 -0.12 -5.59 -30.36
CA GLU A 4 0.27 -5.66 -28.97
C GLU A 4 -0.28 -4.42 -28.24
N ALA A 5 -1.05 -4.65 -27.18
CA ALA A 5 -1.37 -3.60 -26.23
C ALA A 5 -0.30 -3.68 -25.15
N GLU A 6 0.54 -2.66 -25.17
CA GLU A 6 1.70 -2.45 -24.33
C GLU A 6 1.35 -2.57 -22.84
N ASP A 7 2.19 -3.29 -22.10
CA ASP A 7 2.20 -3.31 -20.63
C ASP A 7 2.49 -1.91 -20.11
N HIS A 8 1.43 -1.11 -20.00
CA HIS A 8 1.46 0.20 -19.40
C HIS A 8 1.51 0.03 -17.87
N PHE A 9 2.73 -0.14 -17.35
CA PHE A 9 3.06 0.09 -15.95
C PHE A 9 2.70 1.55 -15.61
N PHE A 10 1.43 1.80 -15.26
CA PHE A 10 0.91 3.15 -15.07
C PHE A 10 1.43 3.72 -13.74
N THR A 11 2.54 4.45 -13.85
CA THR A 11 3.01 5.42 -12.87
C THR A 11 1.89 6.42 -12.53
N GLY A 12 1.36 6.34 -11.30
CA GLY A 12 0.77 7.46 -10.55
C GLY A 12 -0.45 8.16 -11.16
N ILE A 13 -1.61 7.50 -11.24
CA ILE A 13 -2.78 8.05 -11.94
C ILE A 13 -3.50 9.22 -11.25
N VAL A 14 -3.27 9.73 -10.03
CA VAL A 14 -4.41 10.34 -9.27
C VAL A 14 -5.42 9.21 -8.99
N ILE A 15 -6.10 9.16 -7.85
CA ILE A 15 -6.94 8.01 -7.58
C ILE A 15 -8.15 8.33 -8.43
N SER A 16 -8.14 7.83 -9.65
CA SER A 16 -9.24 8.02 -10.57
C SER A 16 -10.47 7.55 -9.80
N GLN A 17 -11.55 8.31 -9.88
CA GLN A 17 -12.83 7.90 -9.30
C GLN A 17 -13.17 6.45 -9.67
N LYS A 18 -12.74 6.02 -10.87
CA LYS A 18 -12.84 4.64 -11.34
C LYS A 18 -12.02 3.63 -10.51
N LEU A 19 -10.80 3.98 -10.10
CA LEU A 19 -9.97 3.13 -9.23
C LEU A 19 -10.52 3.09 -7.80
N LEU A 20 -10.97 4.23 -7.25
CA LEU A 20 -11.65 4.27 -5.96
C LEU A 20 -12.88 3.36 -5.95
N HIS A 21 -13.71 3.49 -6.97
CA HIS A 21 -14.91 2.69 -7.12
C HIS A 21 -14.60 1.20 -7.29
N ALA A 22 -13.59 0.86 -8.09
CA ALA A 22 -13.15 -0.52 -8.23
C ALA A 22 -12.65 -1.11 -6.89
N ILE A 23 -11.92 -0.34 -6.07
CA ILE A 23 -11.50 -0.78 -4.74
C ILE A 23 -12.72 -0.97 -3.83
N GLU A 24 -13.72 -0.10 -3.89
CA GLU A 24 -14.94 -0.20 -3.08
C GLU A 24 -15.82 -1.40 -3.46
N GLU A 25 -15.93 -1.73 -4.75
CA GLU A 25 -16.70 -2.89 -5.24
C GLU A 25 -15.94 -4.21 -5.17
N SER A 26 -14.61 -4.19 -5.00
CA SER A 26 -13.80 -5.40 -4.97
C SER A 26 -14.01 -6.20 -3.68
N LEU A 27 -14.23 -7.51 -3.83
CA LEU A 27 -14.33 -8.44 -2.70
C LEU A 27 -13.00 -8.65 -1.97
N SER A 28 -11.88 -8.46 -2.67
CA SER A 28 -10.55 -8.60 -2.08
C SER A 28 -9.52 -7.68 -2.75
N ALA A 29 -8.47 -7.34 -2.01
CA ALA A 29 -7.33 -6.59 -2.49
C ALA A 29 -6.02 -7.34 -2.16
N VAL A 30 -5.13 -7.44 -3.15
CA VAL A 30 -3.77 -7.98 -2.96
C VAL A 30 -2.80 -6.81 -2.93
N VAL A 31 -2.01 -6.69 -1.86
CA VAL A 31 -1.06 -5.60 -1.66
C VAL A 31 0.36 -6.14 -1.72
N ILE A 32 1.09 -5.83 -2.79
CA ILE A 32 2.48 -6.25 -2.96
C ILE A 32 3.42 -5.21 -2.35
N ILE A 33 3.97 -5.51 -1.19
CA ILE A 33 4.89 -4.63 -0.46
C ILE A 33 6.32 -5.03 -0.79
N SER A 34 7.00 -4.18 -1.56
CA SER A 34 8.41 -4.35 -1.94
C SER A 34 9.31 -3.34 -1.24
N LYS A 35 10.63 -3.51 -1.38
CA LYS A 35 11.65 -2.64 -0.77
C LYS A 35 11.42 -1.14 -1.00
N ASN A 36 10.89 -0.77 -2.16
CA ASN A 36 10.67 0.62 -2.57
C ASN A 36 9.20 1.06 -2.47
N TYR A 37 8.31 0.23 -1.94
CA TYR A 37 6.87 0.55 -1.87
C TYR A 37 6.62 1.91 -1.20
N ALA A 38 7.25 2.14 -0.05
CA ALA A 38 7.08 3.37 0.72
C ALA A 38 7.75 4.60 0.11
N THR A 39 8.57 4.50 -0.94
CA THR A 39 9.13 5.70 -1.60
C THR A 39 8.06 6.46 -2.39
N SER A 40 6.97 5.79 -2.76
CA SER A 40 5.86 6.36 -3.50
C SER A 40 4.75 6.80 -2.55
N ALA A 41 4.55 8.11 -2.43
CA ALA A 41 3.39 8.67 -1.71
C ALA A 41 2.06 8.14 -2.29
N TRP A 42 2.06 7.85 -3.59
CA TRP A 42 0.94 7.24 -4.30
C TRP A 42 0.54 5.89 -3.70
N CYS A 43 1.51 4.97 -3.60
CA CYS A 43 1.28 3.63 -3.07
C CYS A 43 0.82 3.68 -1.60
N LEU A 44 1.32 4.67 -0.84
CA LEU A 44 0.90 4.87 0.54
C LEU A 44 -0.53 5.41 0.66
N ASP A 45 -0.93 6.33 -0.23
CA ASP A 45 -2.31 6.82 -0.31
C ASP A 45 -3.28 5.71 -0.74
N GLU A 46 -2.89 4.86 -1.70
CA GLU A 46 -3.66 3.67 -2.11
C GLU A 46 -3.84 2.69 -0.95
N LEU A 47 -2.77 2.41 -0.19
CA LEU A 47 -2.83 1.52 0.96
C LEU A 47 -3.81 2.02 2.03
N VAL A 48 -3.79 3.31 2.34
CA VAL A 48 -4.74 3.92 3.28
C VAL A 48 -6.17 3.68 2.82
N LYS A 49 -6.46 3.92 1.53
CA LYS A 49 -7.81 3.73 0.99
C LYS A 49 -8.25 2.27 1.00
N ILE A 50 -7.37 1.33 0.65
CA ILE A 50 -7.65 -0.11 0.71
C ILE A 50 -8.04 -0.52 2.14
N LEU A 51 -7.29 -0.04 3.15
CA LEU A 51 -7.58 -0.36 4.54
C LEU A 51 -8.85 0.34 5.06
N GLU A 52 -9.18 1.53 4.56
CA GLU A 52 -10.47 2.16 4.82
C GLU A 52 -11.63 1.33 4.24
N CYS A 53 -11.52 0.88 3.00
CA CYS A 53 -12.52 0.00 2.38
C CYS A 53 -12.69 -1.29 3.17
N LYS A 54 -11.58 -1.94 3.57
CA LYS A 54 -11.58 -3.12 4.46
C LYS A 54 -12.36 -2.91 5.77
N ARG A 55 -12.36 -1.69 6.33
CA ARG A 55 -13.09 -1.37 7.58
C ARG A 55 -14.57 -1.08 7.33
N LEU A 56 -14.90 -0.53 6.17
CA LEU A 56 -16.26 -0.11 5.82
C LEU A 56 -17.06 -1.22 5.10
N SER A 57 -16.39 -2.24 4.58
CA SER A 57 -17.00 -3.36 3.84
C SER A 57 -16.46 -4.72 4.30
N ALA A 58 -16.96 -5.80 3.70
CA ALA A 58 -16.46 -7.16 3.94
C ALA A 58 -15.20 -7.50 3.11
N GLN A 59 -14.52 -6.50 2.55
CA GLN A 59 -13.34 -6.71 1.70
C GLN A 59 -12.21 -7.39 2.46
N GLN A 60 -11.62 -8.43 1.86
CA GLN A 60 -10.42 -9.09 2.37
C GLN A 60 -9.15 -8.42 1.83
N VAL A 61 -8.10 -8.33 2.64
CA VAL A 61 -6.82 -7.74 2.21
C VAL A 61 -5.71 -8.75 2.44
N PHE A 62 -4.97 -9.06 1.39
CA PHE A 62 -3.90 -10.05 1.37
C PHE A 62 -2.54 -9.37 1.10
N PRO A 63 -1.70 -9.17 2.13
CA PRO A 63 -0.36 -8.65 1.94
C PRO A 63 0.59 -9.70 1.37
N ILE A 64 1.39 -9.31 0.39
CA ILE A 64 2.53 -10.08 -0.14
C ILE A 64 3.81 -9.29 0.14
N PHE A 65 4.72 -9.86 0.92
CA PHE A 65 6.01 -9.23 1.26
C PHE A 65 7.09 -9.67 0.27
N TYR A 66 7.37 -8.84 -0.73
CA TYR A 66 8.30 -9.17 -1.81
C TYR A 66 9.71 -8.65 -1.51
N GLY A 67 10.59 -9.56 -1.07
CA GLY A 67 12.00 -9.24 -0.79
C GLY A 67 12.19 -8.29 0.40
N VAL A 68 11.23 -8.28 1.35
CA VAL A 68 11.27 -7.47 2.58
C VAL A 68 10.84 -8.33 3.78
N ASP A 69 11.37 -8.02 4.95
CA ASP A 69 10.92 -8.63 6.20
C ASP A 69 9.61 -7.95 6.66
N PRO A 70 8.52 -8.70 6.95
CA PRO A 70 7.27 -8.12 7.47
C PRO A 70 7.47 -7.29 8.75
N SER A 71 8.45 -7.62 9.59
CA SER A 71 8.85 -6.86 10.77
C SER A 71 9.44 -5.49 10.40
N ASP A 72 10.23 -5.42 9.33
CA ASP A 72 10.75 -4.14 8.82
C ASP A 72 9.63 -3.29 8.23
N VAL A 73 8.63 -3.89 7.57
CA VAL A 73 7.43 -3.17 7.12
C VAL A 73 6.62 -2.65 8.32
N ARG A 74 6.35 -3.52 9.31
CA ARG A 74 5.54 -3.24 10.51
C ARG A 74 6.13 -2.14 11.38
N ASN A 75 7.45 -2.14 11.51
CA ASN A 75 8.18 -1.20 12.35
C ASN A 75 8.85 -0.07 11.53
N GLN A 76 8.59 -0.03 10.22
CA GLN A 76 9.15 0.93 9.26
C GLN A 76 10.68 1.09 9.40
N ARG A 77 11.41 -0.03 9.37
CA ARG A 77 12.89 -0.11 9.45
C ARG A 77 13.52 -0.21 8.06
N GLY A 78 14.85 -0.15 7.99
CA GLY A 78 15.59 -0.32 6.74
C GLY A 78 15.17 0.71 5.67
N SER A 79 14.81 0.25 4.48
CA SER A 79 14.38 1.13 3.37
C SER A 79 13.11 1.92 3.68
N PHE A 80 12.23 1.41 4.54
CA PHE A 80 11.01 2.11 4.94
C PHE A 80 11.33 3.31 5.83
N ALA A 81 12.29 3.17 6.77
CA ALA A 81 12.74 4.29 7.60
C ALA A 81 13.26 5.45 6.74
N GLU A 82 14.09 5.13 5.75
CA GLU A 82 14.66 6.10 4.82
C GLU A 82 13.58 6.78 3.97
N ALA A 83 12.61 6.02 3.47
CA ALA A 83 11.50 6.56 2.71
C ALA A 83 10.66 7.54 3.53
N PHE A 84 10.37 7.20 4.80
CA PHE A 84 9.61 8.08 5.67
C PHE A 84 10.35 9.35 6.06
N ARG A 85 11.67 9.29 6.27
CA ARG A 85 12.47 10.51 6.49
C ARG A 85 12.29 11.51 5.35
N LYS A 86 12.37 11.03 4.10
CA LYS A 86 12.15 11.87 2.91
C LYS A 86 10.73 12.43 2.83
N HIS A 87 9.72 11.64 3.22
CA HIS A 87 8.34 12.12 3.27
C HIS A 87 8.13 13.15 4.37
N GLU A 88 8.73 13.01 5.53
CA GLU A 88 8.65 14.00 6.61
C GLU A 88 9.25 15.34 6.20
N GLU A 89 10.35 15.33 5.44
CA GLU A 89 10.97 16.52 4.84
C GLU A 89 10.09 17.14 3.74
N LYS A 90 9.40 16.32 2.94
CA LYS A 90 8.54 16.78 1.84
C LYS A 90 7.17 17.27 2.30
N PHE A 91 6.62 16.68 3.35
CA PHE A 91 5.26 16.89 3.85
C PHE A 91 5.28 17.50 5.26
N THR A 92 6.13 18.50 5.47
CA THR A 92 6.34 19.17 6.78
C THR A 92 5.06 19.76 7.38
N GLU A 93 4.17 20.29 6.55
CA GLU A 93 2.87 20.84 6.94
C GLU A 93 1.77 19.77 7.04
N SER A 94 2.05 18.53 6.63
CA SER A 94 1.09 17.42 6.57
C SER A 94 1.55 16.21 7.39
N LYS A 95 2.01 16.45 8.62
CA LYS A 95 2.48 15.39 9.54
C LYS A 95 1.43 14.31 9.77
N GLU A 96 0.16 14.69 9.85
CA GLU A 96 -0.95 13.74 9.99
C GLU A 96 -1.04 12.77 8.81
N LYS A 97 -0.76 13.24 7.58
CA LYS A 97 -0.75 12.39 6.39
C LYS A 97 0.34 11.32 6.49
N VAL A 98 1.55 11.73 6.88
CA VAL A 98 2.67 10.81 7.06
C VAL A 98 2.37 9.80 8.18
N GLN A 99 1.73 10.23 9.26
CA GLN A 99 1.33 9.34 10.34
C GLN A 99 0.32 8.28 9.86
N ARG A 100 -0.69 8.68 9.08
CA ARG A 100 -1.65 7.73 8.48
C ARG A 100 -0.97 6.68 7.62
N TRP A 101 0.06 7.05 6.85
CA TRP A 101 0.84 6.10 6.07
C TRP A 101 1.63 5.11 6.95
N ARG A 102 2.20 5.57 8.07
CA ARG A 102 2.87 4.69 9.04
C ARG A 102 1.90 3.70 9.65
N ASP A 103 0.73 4.18 10.06
CA ASP A 103 -0.31 3.35 10.66
C ASP A 103 -0.83 2.32 9.66
N ALA A 104 -1.04 2.72 8.40
CA ALA A 104 -1.46 1.83 7.33
C ALA A 104 -0.44 0.71 7.07
N LEU A 105 0.87 1.01 7.01
CA LEU A 105 1.91 -0.01 6.85
C LEU A 105 2.01 -0.95 8.06
N ARG A 106 1.81 -0.42 9.27
CA ARG A 106 1.74 -1.24 10.48
C ARG A 106 0.52 -2.16 10.46
N GLU A 107 -0.65 -1.65 10.12
CA GLU A 107 -1.90 -2.41 10.03
C GLU A 107 -1.79 -3.53 9.01
N VAL A 108 -1.38 -3.22 7.77
CA VAL A 108 -1.26 -4.23 6.70
C VAL A 108 -0.20 -5.30 7.03
N ALA A 109 0.87 -4.95 7.76
CA ALA A 109 1.88 -5.90 8.22
C ALA A 109 1.46 -6.72 9.47
N ASN A 110 0.36 -6.33 10.11
CA ASN A 110 -0.28 -7.08 11.18
C ASN A 110 -1.45 -7.92 10.70
N LEU A 111 -1.91 -7.73 9.46
CA LEU A 111 -2.81 -8.68 8.84
C LEU A 111 -2.06 -10.01 8.75
N SER A 112 -2.65 -11.05 9.31
CA SER A 112 -2.16 -12.41 9.15
C SER A 112 -2.09 -12.70 7.65
N GLY A 113 -0.87 -12.80 7.10
CA GLY A 113 -0.66 -13.71 5.98
C GLY A 113 -1.12 -15.09 6.45
N TRP A 114 -1.71 -15.90 5.57
CA TRP A 114 -2.08 -17.26 5.95
C TRP A 114 -0.85 -17.99 6.48
N ASP A 115 -0.79 -18.13 7.81
CA ASP A 115 -0.04 -19.20 8.47
C ASP A 115 -0.81 -20.46 8.09
N SER A 116 -0.34 -21.17 7.06
CA SER A 116 -0.76 -22.56 6.87
C SER A 116 -0.12 -23.38 7.98
N LYS A 117 -0.77 -23.36 9.13
CA LYS A 117 -0.74 -24.49 10.03
C LYS A 117 -2.02 -25.26 9.75
N ASP A 118 -1.80 -26.43 9.16
CA ASP A 118 -2.71 -27.54 8.87
C ASP A 118 -3.06 -27.74 7.38
#